data_AF-A0A074ZWN1-F1
#
_entry.id   AF-A0A074ZWN1-F1
#
_cell.length_a   1.000
_cell.length_b   1.000
_cell.length_c   1.000
_cell.angle_alpha   90.00
_cell.angle_beta   90.00
_cell.angle_gamma   90.00
#
_symmetry.space_group_name_H-M   'P 1'
#
loop_
_entity.id
_entity.type
_entity.pdbx_description
1 polymer ?
#
loop_
_entity_poly.entity_id
_entity_poly.type
_entity_poly.pdbx_seq_one_letter_code
_entity_poly.pdbx_strand_id
1 'polypeptide(L)'
;ISLPDGHSVYTGRTEELQDPFEGSNWDPGSIAKAFYSGLFAYAGWNFLNCMIEEMSNPRRDLPIAVVSSCLVVTVLYTLANVAYLTVVSMTELLTTPAVAVCLVTLAYLLVTDIYSLITYLGFVQWTAIGLTVFIVIVFRFTRRDAPRPVKAPLVFAIIYVAVTASLAIFAFVGAPKESIMGVLIMFSAVPVYILTCMWKKKPKSFQRLLHTITIGSQKLFRLVPGN
;
A
#
# COMPACT_ATOMS: atom_id res chain seq x y z
N ILE A 1 -26.74 -25.53 -18.23
CA ILE A 1 -26.33 -26.44 -17.13
C ILE A 1 -26.97 -25.87 -15.87
N SER A 2 -28.06 -26.49 -15.44
CA SER A 2 -28.83 -26.11 -14.25
C SER A 2 -28.17 -26.78 -13.04
N LEU A 3 -27.78 -26.00 -12.04
CA LEU A 3 -27.33 -26.55 -10.76
C LEU A 3 -28.55 -27.02 -9.92
N PRO A 4 -28.37 -27.93 -8.95
CA PRO A 4 -29.46 -28.59 -8.22
C PRO A 4 -30.36 -27.66 -7.39
N ASP A 5 -29.99 -26.39 -7.21
CA ASP A 5 -30.74 -25.41 -6.41
C ASP A 5 -31.66 -24.51 -7.25
N GLY A 6 -31.99 -24.87 -8.50
CA GLY A 6 -32.96 -24.11 -9.32
C GLY A 6 -32.50 -22.73 -9.80
N HIS A 7 -31.31 -22.28 -9.44
CA HIS A 7 -30.76 -21.01 -9.88
C HIS A 7 -30.13 -21.11 -11.28
N SER A 8 -30.66 -20.31 -12.19
CA SER A 8 -30.16 -20.18 -13.56
C SER A 8 -28.92 -19.27 -13.58
N VAL A 9 -27.85 -19.67 -14.27
CA VAL A 9 -26.58 -18.90 -14.36
C VAL A 9 -26.76 -17.49 -14.97
N TYR A 10 -27.92 -17.21 -15.57
CA TYR A 10 -28.25 -15.96 -16.25
C TYR A 10 -29.16 -15.00 -15.46
N THR A 11 -29.66 -15.40 -14.29
CA THR A 11 -30.34 -14.48 -13.37
C THR A 11 -29.30 -13.85 -12.45
N GLY A 12 -28.89 -12.62 -12.74
CA GLY A 12 -28.06 -11.84 -11.82
C GLY A 12 -28.77 -11.69 -10.47
N ARG A 13 -28.04 -11.80 -9.36
CA ARG A 13 -28.57 -11.54 -8.01
C ARG A 13 -28.85 -10.04 -7.85
N THR A 14 -30.02 -9.60 -8.33
CA THR A 14 -30.49 -8.22 -8.14
C THR A 14 -31.24 -8.04 -6.82
N GLU A 15 -31.56 -9.12 -6.10
CA GLU A 15 -32.21 -9.10 -4.79
C GLU A 15 -31.28 -8.48 -3.73
N GLU A 16 -29.97 -8.76 -3.79
CA GLU A 16 -28.94 -8.14 -2.91
C GLU A 16 -28.75 -6.62 -3.16
N LEU A 17 -29.21 -6.12 -4.31
CA LEU A 17 -29.17 -4.69 -4.65
C LEU A 17 -30.42 -3.93 -4.21
N GLN A 18 -31.46 -4.64 -3.77
CA GLN A 18 -32.75 -4.05 -3.43
C GLN A 18 -32.69 -3.34 -2.07
N ASP A 19 -31.93 -3.89 -1.11
CA ASP A 19 -31.65 -3.29 0.19
C ASP A 19 -30.15 -3.37 0.57
N PRO A 20 -29.28 -2.57 -0.08
CA PRO A 20 -27.81 -2.69 0.07
C PRO A 20 -27.28 -2.32 1.46
N PHE A 21 -28.13 -1.79 2.34
CA PHE A 21 -27.77 -1.36 3.70
C PHE A 21 -28.48 -2.16 4.80
N GLU A 22 -29.37 -3.11 4.48
CA GLU A 22 -29.98 -3.97 5.50
C GLU A 22 -28.91 -4.83 6.17
N GLY A 23 -28.85 -4.79 7.51
CA GLY A 23 -27.84 -5.53 8.28
C GLY A 23 -26.44 -4.90 8.31
N SER A 24 -26.26 -3.68 7.79
CA SER A 24 -24.96 -2.99 7.85
C SER A 24 -24.51 -2.72 9.28
N ASN A 25 -23.33 -3.22 9.63
CA ASN A 25 -22.70 -2.92 10.91
C ASN A 25 -22.06 -1.53 10.85
N TRP A 26 -22.74 -0.54 11.43
CA TRP A 26 -22.29 0.86 11.52
C TRP A 26 -21.20 1.09 12.59
N ASP A 27 -20.64 0.01 13.12
CA ASP A 27 -19.49 0.10 14.01
C ASP A 27 -18.31 0.82 13.32
N PRO A 28 -17.71 1.85 13.95
CA PRO A 28 -16.59 2.60 13.38
C PRO A 28 -15.42 1.73 12.92
N GLY A 29 -15.21 0.56 13.56
CA GLY A 29 -14.16 -0.39 13.19
C GLY A 29 -14.46 -1.13 11.91
N SER A 30 -15.71 -1.59 11.76
CA SER A 30 -16.16 -2.26 10.52
C SER A 30 -16.07 -1.31 9.33
N ILE A 31 -16.46 -0.04 9.54
CA ILE A 31 -16.33 1.02 8.53
C ILE A 31 -14.86 1.24 8.17
N ALA A 32 -13.97 1.42 9.16
CA ALA A 32 -12.55 1.63 8.91
C ALA A 32 -11.91 0.44 8.15
N LYS A 33 -12.23 -0.80 8.54
CA LYS A 33 -11.75 -2.02 7.88
C LYS A 33 -12.20 -2.10 6.43
N ALA A 34 -13.47 -1.78 6.15
CA ALA A 34 -14.00 -1.73 4.79
C ALA A 34 -13.29 -0.66 3.93
N PHE A 35 -13.08 0.54 4.49
CA PHE A 35 -12.33 1.60 3.81
C PHE A 35 -10.88 1.20 3.53
N TYR A 36 -10.17 0.63 4.50
CA TYR A 36 -8.79 0.17 4.28
C TYR A 36 -8.71 -0.94 3.24
N SER A 37 -9.66 -1.86 3.21
CA SER A 37 -9.76 -2.88 2.17
C SER A 37 -9.96 -2.28 0.78
N GLY A 38 -10.92 -1.36 0.63
CA GLY A 38 -11.15 -0.66 -0.64
C GLY A 38 -9.92 0.16 -1.08
N LEU A 39 -9.32 0.91 -0.16
CA LEU A 39 -8.14 1.73 -0.43
C LEU A 39 -6.89 0.89 -0.74
N PHE A 40 -6.78 -0.32 -0.18
CA PHE A 40 -5.69 -1.25 -0.48
C PHE A 40 -5.75 -1.73 -1.94
N ALA A 41 -6.94 -1.95 -2.49
CA ALA A 41 -7.10 -2.28 -3.92
C ALA A 41 -6.61 -1.17 -4.86
N TYR A 42 -6.61 0.09 -4.39
CA TYR A 42 -6.08 1.24 -5.12
C TYR A 42 -4.68 1.67 -4.66
N ALA A 43 -3.98 0.85 -3.86
CA ALA A 43 -2.62 1.14 -3.45
C ALA A 43 -1.64 1.00 -4.63
N GLY A 44 -0.60 1.84 -4.67
CA GLY A 44 0.43 1.84 -5.71
C GLY A 44 0.69 3.20 -6.34
N TRP A 45 -0.23 4.15 -6.18
CA TRP A 45 -0.07 5.52 -6.68
C TRP A 45 1.13 6.26 -6.08
N ASN A 46 1.60 5.87 -4.89
CA ASN A 46 2.75 6.51 -4.24
C ASN A 46 4.07 6.35 -5.02
N PHE A 47 4.23 5.26 -5.78
CA PHE A 47 5.43 5.04 -6.61
C PHE A 47 5.53 6.02 -7.78
N LEU A 48 4.39 6.59 -8.21
CA LEU A 48 4.37 7.63 -9.24
C LEU A 48 5.13 8.88 -8.79
N ASN A 49 5.19 9.16 -7.49
CA ASN A 49 5.92 10.33 -6.97
C ASN A 49 7.42 10.26 -7.31
N CYS A 50 8.03 9.07 -7.28
CA CYS A 50 9.42 8.89 -7.68
C CYS A 50 9.59 9.04 -9.20
N MET A 51 8.63 8.53 -9.98
CA MET A 51 8.68 8.65 -11.45
C MET A 51 8.53 10.11 -11.90
N ILE A 52 7.76 10.92 -11.17
CA ILE A 52 7.59 12.35 -11.47
C ILE A 52 8.94 13.09 -11.46
N GLU A 53 9.90 12.69 -10.63
CA GLU A 53 11.22 13.33 -10.58
C GLU A 53 12.08 13.04 -11.81
N GLU A 54 11.84 11.92 -12.49
CA GLU A 54 12.50 11.56 -13.75
C GLU A 54 11.79 12.13 -15.00
N MET A 55 10.57 12.66 -14.84
CA MET A 55 9.77 13.18 -15.94
C MET A 55 10.25 14.57 -16.39
N SER A 56 10.53 14.71 -17.69
CA SER A 56 11.00 15.98 -18.27
C SER A 56 9.99 17.12 -18.15
N ASN A 57 8.68 16.87 -18.36
CA ASN A 57 7.64 17.88 -18.17
C ASN A 57 6.45 17.35 -17.33
N PRO A 58 6.57 17.37 -15.99
CA PRO A 58 5.57 16.80 -15.08
C PRO A 58 4.16 17.35 -15.26
N ARG A 59 4.00 18.62 -15.65
CA ARG A 59 2.68 19.28 -15.73
C ARG A 59 1.81 18.72 -16.86
N ARG A 60 2.42 18.23 -17.93
CA ARG A 60 1.71 17.66 -19.09
C ARG A 60 1.81 16.14 -19.11
N ASP A 61 2.98 15.60 -18.76
CA ASP A 61 3.25 14.17 -18.93
C ASP A 61 2.58 13.34 -17.82
N LEU A 62 2.40 13.90 -16.60
CA LEU A 62 1.71 13.22 -15.49
C LEU A 62 0.26 12.85 -15.82
N PRO A 63 -0.63 13.77 -16.25
CA PRO A 63 -2.01 13.40 -16.57
C PRO A 63 -2.09 12.40 -17.73
N ILE A 64 -1.21 12.50 -18.73
CA ILE A 64 -1.15 11.55 -19.86
C ILE A 64 -0.73 10.17 -19.36
N ALA A 65 0.30 10.08 -18.52
CA ALA A 65 0.77 8.83 -17.94
C ALA A 65 -0.34 8.12 -17.16
N VAL A 66 -1.08 8.84 -16.31
CA VAL A 66 -2.21 8.28 -15.54
C VAL A 66 -3.33 7.75 -16.45
N VAL A 67 -3.74 8.51 -17.48
CA VAL A 67 -4.79 8.05 -18.39
C VAL A 67 -4.32 6.85 -19.22
N SER A 68 -3.07 6.89 -19.71
CA SER A 68 -2.49 5.80 -20.49
C SER A 68 -2.34 4.51 -19.66
N SER A 69 -1.97 4.62 -18.38
CA SER A 69 -1.83 3.46 -17.50
C SER A 69 -3.19 2.84 -17.19
N CYS A 70 -4.22 3.64 -16.91
CA CYS A 70 -5.59 3.12 -16.74
C CYS A 70 -6.07 2.35 -17.96
N LEU A 71 -5.88 2.90 -19.17
CA LEU A 71 -6.29 2.23 -20.42
C LEU A 71 -5.52 0.93 -20.66
N VAL A 72 -4.20 0.96 -20.49
CA VAL A 72 -3.35 -0.23 -20.66
C VAL A 72 -3.70 -1.30 -19.64
N VAL A 73 -3.92 -0.95 -18.37
CA VAL A 73 -4.34 -1.90 -17.32
C VAL A 73 -5.69 -2.51 -17.66
N THR A 74 -6.68 -1.72 -18.11
CA THR A 74 -7.99 -2.28 -18.51
C THR A 74 -7.85 -3.28 -19.65
N VAL A 75 -7.03 -2.97 -20.67
CA VAL A 75 -6.81 -3.88 -21.81
C VAL A 75 -6.04 -5.14 -21.38
N LEU A 76 -4.98 -5.00 -20.58
CA LEU A 76 -4.23 -6.15 -20.08
C LEU A 76 -5.06 -7.01 -19.14
N TYR A 77 -5.90 -6.42 -18.29
CA TYR A 77 -6.75 -7.15 -17.36
C TYR A 77 -7.84 -7.93 -18.10
N THR A 78 -8.46 -7.32 -19.11
CA THR A 78 -9.44 -8.02 -19.97
C THR A 78 -8.77 -9.16 -20.76
N LEU A 79 -7.60 -8.93 -21.33
CA LEU A 79 -6.83 -9.98 -22.03
C LEU A 79 -6.38 -11.09 -21.08
N ALA A 80 -5.93 -10.76 -19.88
CA ALA A 80 -5.53 -11.73 -18.87
C ALA A 80 -6.74 -12.57 -18.43
N ASN A 81 -7.91 -11.95 -18.17
CA ASN A 81 -9.13 -12.69 -17.87
C ASN A 81 -9.54 -13.63 -19.01
N VAL A 82 -9.43 -13.19 -20.27
CA VAL A 82 -9.69 -14.06 -21.44
C VAL A 82 -8.67 -15.20 -21.52
N ALA A 83 -7.38 -14.93 -21.30
CA ALA A 83 -6.33 -15.95 -21.28
C ALA A 83 -6.51 -16.95 -20.13
N TYR A 84 -6.90 -16.48 -18.94
CA TYR A 84 -7.18 -17.32 -17.79
C TYR A 84 -8.36 -18.26 -18.04
N LEU A 85 -9.46 -17.73 -18.60
CA LEU A 85 -10.64 -18.54 -18.92
C LEU A 85 -10.42 -19.54 -20.07
N THR A 86 -9.36 -19.38 -20.86
CA THR A 86 -9.09 -20.22 -22.04
C THR A 86 -7.94 -21.22 -21.85
N VAL A 87 -6.98 -20.93 -20.96
CA VAL A 87 -5.74 -21.71 -20.84
C VAL A 87 -5.61 -22.45 -19.50
N VAL A 88 -6.16 -21.92 -18.41
CA VAL A 88 -5.87 -22.45 -17.05
C VAL A 88 -7.13 -22.98 -16.39
N SER A 89 -7.13 -24.28 -16.04
CA SER A 89 -8.19 -24.84 -15.20
C SER A 89 -8.10 -24.27 -13.78
N MET A 90 -9.23 -23.95 -13.13
CA MET A 90 -9.34 -23.27 -11.82
C MET A 90 -8.42 -23.83 -10.71
N THR A 91 -7.95 -25.07 -10.86
CA THR A 91 -7.14 -25.79 -9.88
C THR A 91 -5.64 -25.43 -9.91
N GLU A 92 -5.11 -24.91 -11.03
CA GLU A 92 -3.69 -24.52 -11.15
C GLU A 92 -3.40 -23.05 -10.78
N LEU A 93 -4.45 -22.21 -10.74
CA LEU A 93 -4.32 -20.78 -10.40
C LEU A 93 -3.91 -20.54 -8.94
N LEU A 94 -4.18 -21.50 -8.04
CA LEU A 94 -3.93 -21.35 -6.60
C LEU A 94 -2.50 -21.71 -6.18
N THR A 95 -1.65 -22.23 -7.07
CA THR A 95 -0.39 -22.90 -6.67
C THR A 95 0.90 -22.22 -7.14
N THR A 96 0.86 -21.11 -7.89
CA THR A 96 2.08 -20.48 -8.43
C THR A 96 2.48 -19.21 -7.68
N PRO A 97 3.60 -19.21 -6.89
CA PRO A 97 4.06 -18.02 -6.19
C PRO A 97 5.12 -17.27 -7.02
N ALA A 98 4.86 -16.01 -7.35
CA ALA A 98 5.80 -15.12 -8.00
C ALA A 98 6.98 -14.78 -7.06
N VAL A 99 8.20 -15.16 -7.48
CA VAL A 99 9.41 -15.28 -6.65
C VAL A 99 9.98 -13.96 -6.10
N ALA A 100 9.50 -12.79 -6.53
CA ALA A 100 9.96 -11.49 -6.02
C ALA A 100 9.21 -11.00 -4.78
N VAL A 101 8.03 -11.55 -4.46
CA VAL A 101 7.22 -11.18 -3.28
C VAL A 101 7.52 -12.08 -2.09
N CYS A 102 8.35 -13.12 -2.25
CA CYS A 102 8.48 -14.23 -1.31
C CYS A 102 8.96 -13.85 0.09
N LEU A 103 9.88 -12.87 0.26
CA LEU A 103 10.38 -12.53 1.61
C LEU A 103 9.36 -11.74 2.45
N VAL A 104 8.60 -10.83 1.83
CA VAL A 104 7.51 -10.11 2.49
C VAL A 104 6.30 -11.04 2.67
N THR A 105 6.04 -11.92 1.70
CA THR A 105 4.96 -12.91 1.76
C THR A 105 5.22 -14.01 2.78
N LEU A 106 6.47 -14.42 3.00
CA LEU A 106 6.83 -15.36 4.07
C LEU A 106 6.60 -14.77 5.46
N ALA A 107 6.81 -13.46 5.64
CA ALA A 107 6.39 -12.77 6.86
C ALA A 107 4.85 -12.64 6.94
N TYR A 108 4.15 -12.49 5.80
CA TYR A 108 2.69 -12.50 5.74
C TYR A 108 2.07 -13.86 6.10
N LEU A 109 2.75 -14.98 5.82
CA LEU A 109 2.31 -16.33 6.19
C LEU A 109 2.34 -16.60 7.71
N LEU A 110 3.00 -15.76 8.50
CA LEU A 110 3.02 -15.87 9.96
C LEU A 110 1.79 -15.22 10.63
N VAL A 111 0.99 -14.46 9.89
CA VAL A 111 -0.22 -13.79 10.38
C VAL A 111 -1.45 -14.61 9.96
N THR A 112 -2.27 -14.97 10.94
CA THR A 112 -3.39 -15.93 10.80
C THR A 112 -4.61 -15.38 10.07
N ASP A 113 -4.66 -14.08 9.74
CA ASP A 113 -5.82 -13.44 9.08
C ASP A 113 -5.41 -12.29 8.15
N ILE A 114 -5.79 -12.41 6.87
CA ILE A 114 -5.46 -11.46 5.81
C ILE A 114 -6.19 -10.12 5.96
N TYR A 115 -7.39 -10.11 6.57
CA TYR A 115 -8.18 -8.88 6.73
C TYR A 115 -7.63 -8.00 7.84
N SER A 116 -7.20 -8.63 8.94
CA SER A 116 -6.46 -7.95 9.99
C SER A 116 -5.17 -7.33 9.42
N LEU A 117 -4.43 -8.08 8.58
CA LEU A 117 -3.23 -7.59 7.89
C LEU A 117 -3.46 -6.34 7.04
N ILE A 118 -4.50 -6.35 6.20
CA ILE A 118 -4.87 -5.20 5.36
C ILE A 118 -5.17 -3.98 6.23
N THR A 119 -5.83 -4.19 7.37
CA THR A 119 -6.12 -3.13 8.34
C THR A 119 -4.83 -2.56 8.94
N TYR A 120 -3.87 -3.40 9.32
CA TYR A 120 -2.56 -2.95 9.83
C TYR A 120 -1.79 -2.13 8.79
N LEU A 121 -1.63 -2.67 7.57
CA LEU A 121 -0.89 -2.00 6.50
C LEU A 121 -1.57 -0.71 6.06
N GLY A 122 -2.90 -0.75 5.91
CA GLY A 122 -3.72 0.42 5.61
C GLY A 122 -3.53 1.50 6.65
N PHE A 123 -3.67 1.17 7.94
CA PHE A 123 -3.45 2.13 9.02
C PHE A 123 -2.07 2.77 8.97
N VAL A 124 -1.00 1.97 8.88
CA VAL A 124 0.39 2.49 8.84
C VAL A 124 0.62 3.38 7.62
N GLN A 125 0.20 2.92 6.43
CA GLN A 125 0.39 3.64 5.17
C GLN A 125 -0.39 4.95 5.15
N TRP A 126 -1.68 4.93 5.47
CA TRP A 126 -2.54 6.12 5.43
C TRP A 126 -2.18 7.14 6.51
N THR A 127 -1.74 6.69 7.69
CA THR A 127 -1.23 7.58 8.75
C THR A 127 0.10 8.23 8.33
N ALA A 128 1.02 7.47 7.73
CA ALA A 128 2.28 8.00 7.25
C ALA A 128 2.05 9.05 6.14
N ILE A 129 1.18 8.78 5.17
CA ILE A 129 0.83 9.73 4.11
C ILE A 129 0.15 10.98 4.69
N GLY A 130 -0.79 10.81 5.63
CA GLY A 130 -1.45 11.93 6.32
C GLY A 130 -0.44 12.82 7.04
N LEU A 131 0.54 12.23 7.72
CA LEU A 131 1.64 12.96 8.37
C LEU A 131 2.53 13.69 7.35
N THR A 132 2.86 13.05 6.22
CA THR A 132 3.62 13.71 5.14
C THR A 132 2.87 14.93 4.59
N VAL A 133 1.57 14.81 4.30
CA VAL A 133 0.77 15.94 3.81
C VAL A 133 0.67 17.05 4.85
N PHE A 134 0.52 16.69 6.14
CA PHE A 134 0.58 17.65 7.24
C PHE A 134 1.92 18.39 7.30
N ILE A 135 3.05 17.67 7.17
CA ILE A 135 4.39 18.28 7.11
C ILE A 135 4.49 19.23 5.92
N VAL A 136 3.94 18.89 4.76
CA VAL A 136 3.93 19.78 3.58
C VAL A 136 3.13 21.06 3.85
N ILE A 137 2.00 20.97 4.57
CA ILE A 137 1.24 22.14 5.01
C ILE A 137 2.10 23.00 5.94
N VAL A 138 2.75 22.41 6.94
CA VAL A 138 3.65 23.14 7.85
C VAL A 138 4.81 23.79 7.07
N PHE A 139 5.43 23.07 6.13
CA PHE A 139 6.52 23.58 5.30
C PHE A 139 6.07 24.71 4.37
N ARG A 140 4.81 24.74 3.97
CA ARG A 140 4.24 25.86 3.21
C ARG A 140 4.25 27.16 4.01
N PHE A 141 4.19 27.09 5.33
CA PHE A 141 4.32 28.25 6.23
C PHE A 141 5.77 28.50 6.66
N THR A 142 6.53 27.46 6.99
CA THR A 142 7.90 27.59 7.53
C THR A 142 8.97 27.84 6.45
N ARG A 143 8.78 27.32 5.22
CA ARG A 143 9.72 27.45 4.09
C ARG A 143 9.01 27.98 2.86
N ARG A 144 8.61 29.26 2.89
CA ARG A 144 7.82 29.89 1.82
C ARG A 144 8.56 29.99 0.48
N ASP A 145 9.88 30.20 0.50
CA ASP A 145 10.69 30.56 -0.67
C ASP A 145 11.27 29.37 -1.46
N ALA A 146 10.97 28.14 -1.06
CA ALA A 146 11.41 26.97 -1.83
C ALA A 146 10.77 26.94 -3.23
N PRO A 147 11.52 26.68 -4.32
CA PRO A 147 10.98 26.60 -5.67
C PRO A 147 9.98 25.43 -5.78
N ARG A 148 8.77 25.71 -6.26
CA ARG A 148 7.65 24.74 -6.29
C ARG A 148 7.36 24.34 -7.74
N PRO A 149 7.74 23.13 -8.17
CA PRO A 149 7.45 22.66 -9.53
C PRO A 149 5.96 22.44 -9.77
N VAL A 150 5.18 22.05 -8.74
CA VAL A 150 3.74 21.84 -8.82
C VAL A 150 3.01 22.62 -7.73
N LYS A 151 2.06 23.47 -8.11
CA LYS A 151 1.27 24.32 -7.19
C LYS A 151 -0.08 23.67 -6.90
N ALA A 152 -0.19 22.90 -5.82
CA ALA A 152 -1.46 22.36 -5.35
C ALA A 152 -2.23 23.40 -4.50
N PRO A 153 -3.56 23.53 -4.69
CA PRO A 153 -4.42 24.34 -3.80
C PRO A 153 -4.37 23.81 -2.36
N LEU A 154 -4.31 24.72 -1.38
CA LEU A 154 -4.18 24.35 0.04
C LEU A 154 -5.43 23.61 0.56
N VAL A 155 -6.60 23.95 0.04
CA VAL A 155 -7.89 23.37 0.43
C VAL A 155 -7.88 21.85 0.30
N PHE A 156 -7.33 21.31 -0.80
CA PHE A 156 -7.25 19.86 -1.01
C PHE A 156 -6.36 19.17 0.04
N ALA A 157 -5.24 19.78 0.42
CA ALA A 157 -4.36 19.22 1.44
C ALA A 157 -5.03 19.21 2.82
N ILE A 158 -5.79 20.27 3.17
CA ILE A 158 -6.52 20.34 4.44
C ILE A 158 -7.63 19.28 4.51
N ILE A 159 -8.43 19.16 3.44
CA ILE A 159 -9.49 18.13 3.35
C ILE A 159 -8.86 16.74 3.47
N TYR A 160 -7.76 16.49 2.77
CA TYR A 160 -7.08 15.21 2.83
C TYR A 160 -6.60 14.86 4.24
N VAL A 161 -5.95 15.81 4.93
CA VAL A 161 -5.52 15.59 6.33
C VAL A 161 -6.72 15.35 7.24
N ALA A 162 -7.82 16.09 7.08
CA ALA A 162 -9.04 15.88 7.86
C ALA A 162 -9.61 14.46 7.65
N VAL A 163 -9.72 14.00 6.41
CA VAL A 163 -10.22 12.65 6.08
C VAL A 163 -9.31 11.56 6.66
N THR A 164 -8.00 11.69 6.48
CA THR A 164 -7.04 10.71 7.02
C THR A 164 -7.03 10.70 8.56
N ALA A 165 -7.22 11.85 9.21
CA ALA A 165 -7.33 11.94 10.66
C ALA A 165 -8.64 11.29 11.16
N SER A 166 -9.77 11.53 10.50
CA SER A 166 -11.04 10.87 10.85
C SER A 166 -10.96 9.35 10.69
N LEU A 167 -10.35 8.85 9.60
CA LEU A 167 -10.13 7.42 9.41
C LEU A 167 -9.22 6.83 10.49
N ALA A 168 -8.15 7.54 10.87
CA ALA A 168 -7.29 7.10 11.96
C ALA A 168 -8.06 7.03 13.30
N ILE A 169 -8.90 8.03 13.60
CA ILE A 169 -9.75 8.02 14.80
C ILE A 169 -10.70 6.82 14.79
N PHE A 170 -11.37 6.55 13.66
CA PHE A 170 -12.26 5.39 13.52
C PHE A 170 -11.50 4.06 13.67
N ALA A 171 -10.28 3.97 13.14
CA ALA A 171 -9.42 2.82 13.34
C ALA A 171 -9.04 2.61 14.81
N PHE A 172 -8.72 3.69 15.55
CA PHE A 172 -8.41 3.60 16.97
C PHE A 172 -9.61 3.17 17.82
N VAL A 173 -10.80 3.69 17.51
CA VAL A 173 -12.03 3.36 18.25
C VAL A 173 -12.49 1.93 17.96
N GLY A 174 -12.45 1.51 16.69
CA GLY A 174 -13.04 0.24 16.29
C GLY A 174 -12.08 -0.93 16.08
N ALA A 175 -10.78 -0.66 15.94
CA ALA A 175 -9.72 -1.66 15.82
C ALA A 175 -8.49 -1.25 16.65
N PRO A 176 -8.62 -1.13 17.99
CA PRO A 176 -7.59 -0.57 18.85
C PRO A 176 -6.32 -1.41 18.88
N LYS A 177 -6.46 -2.75 18.87
CA LYS A 177 -5.30 -3.67 18.85
C LYS A 177 -4.49 -3.47 17.58
N GLU A 178 -5.18 -3.36 16.45
CA GLU A 178 -4.58 -3.21 15.15
C GLU A 178 -3.84 -1.87 15.00
N SER A 179 -4.49 -0.80 15.44
CA SER A 179 -3.94 0.56 15.40
C SER A 179 -2.71 0.72 16.31
N ILE A 180 -2.76 0.19 17.54
CA ILE A 180 -1.63 0.26 18.49
C ILE A 180 -0.40 -0.47 17.94
N MET A 181 -0.57 -1.66 17.37
CA MET A 181 0.54 -2.39 16.76
C MET A 181 1.13 -1.64 15.56
N GLY A 182 0.28 -1.02 14.72
CA GLY A 182 0.75 -0.19 13.62
C GLY A 182 1.63 0.98 14.08
N VAL A 183 1.22 1.65 15.17
CA VAL A 183 2.02 2.71 15.81
C VAL A 183 3.36 2.16 16.33
N LEU A 184 3.35 1.02 17.02
CA LEU A 184 4.58 0.40 17.54
C LEU A 184 5.58 0.10 16.42
N ILE A 185 5.11 -0.45 15.29
CA ILE A 185 5.94 -0.72 14.12
C ILE A 185 6.51 0.58 13.55
N MET A 186 5.70 1.63 13.43
CA MET A 186 6.14 2.94 12.93
C MET A 186 7.24 3.53 13.81
N PHE A 187 7.10 3.47 15.13
CA PHE A 187 8.12 3.95 16.06
C PHE A 187 9.33 3.02 16.15
N SER A 188 9.19 1.72 15.89
CA SER A 188 10.33 0.77 15.88
C SER A 188 11.41 1.13 14.85
N ALA A 189 11.05 1.84 13.78
CA ALA A 189 11.99 2.35 12.79
C ALA A 189 12.96 3.40 13.36
N VAL A 190 12.56 4.13 14.40
CA VAL A 190 13.37 5.20 15.01
C VAL A 190 14.60 4.63 15.75
N PRO A 191 14.48 3.66 16.68
CA PRO A 191 15.64 2.99 17.26
C PRO A 191 16.58 2.37 16.23
N VAL A 192 16.03 1.73 15.19
CA VAL A 192 16.82 1.14 14.12
C VAL A 192 17.64 2.22 13.40
N TYR A 193 17.02 3.34 13.03
CA TYR A 193 17.72 4.48 12.40
C TYR A 193 18.81 5.08 13.30
N ILE A 194 18.55 5.21 14.61
CA ILE A 194 19.55 5.70 15.57
C ILE A 194 20.76 4.75 15.60
N LEU A 195 20.51 3.44 15.67
CA LEU A 195 21.54 2.42 15.81
C LEU A 195 22.35 2.21 14.52
N THR A 196 21.71 2.27 13.35
CA THR A 196 22.37 2.03 12.06
C THR A 196 23.05 3.27 11.49
N CYS A 197 22.39 4.43 11.54
CA CYS A 197 22.80 5.65 10.82
C CYS A 197 23.39 6.73 11.73
N MET A 198 22.79 6.99 12.90
CA MET A 198 23.31 8.05 13.80
C MET A 198 24.53 7.60 14.61
N TRP A 199 24.72 6.30 14.82
CA TRP A 199 25.88 5.78 15.54
C TRP A 199 27.16 5.82 14.68
N LYS A 200 27.85 6.97 14.69
CA LYS A 200 29.09 7.19 13.91
C LYS A 200 30.30 6.38 14.40
N LYS A 201 30.40 6.09 15.71
CA LYS A 201 31.50 5.31 16.31
C LYS A 201 31.06 3.88 16.61
N LYS A 202 30.92 3.05 15.57
CA LYS A 202 30.52 1.64 15.71
C LYS A 202 31.66 0.80 16.33
N PRO A 203 31.37 -0.12 17.25
CA PRO A 203 32.38 -1.04 17.78
C PRO A 203 32.93 -1.96 16.68
N LYS A 204 34.24 -2.28 16.75
CA LYS A 204 34.95 -3.05 15.72
C LYS A 204 34.31 -4.42 15.43
N SER A 205 33.70 -5.07 16.44
CA SER A 205 33.00 -6.36 16.28
C SER A 205 31.76 -6.25 15.39
N PHE A 206 30.99 -5.16 15.53
CA PHE A 206 29.79 -4.93 14.73
C PHE A 206 30.15 -4.59 13.27
N GLN A 207 31.22 -3.83 13.07
CA GLN A 207 31.77 -3.57 11.72
C GLN A 207 32.25 -4.84 11.05
N ARG A 208 32.95 -5.74 11.77
CA ARG A 208 33.36 -7.05 11.24
C ARG A 208 32.17 -7.92 10.86
N LEU A 209 31.14 -7.97 11.70
CA LEU A 209 29.91 -8.73 11.40
C LEU A 209 29.23 -8.21 10.12
N LEU A 210 28.99 -6.89 10.04
CA LEU A 210 28.39 -6.27 8.86
C LEU A 210 29.23 -6.54 7.61
N HIS A 211 30.56 -6.42 7.70
CA HIS A 211 31.47 -6.69 6.59
C HIS A 211 31.42 -8.16 6.13
N THR A 212 31.38 -9.12 7.07
CA THR A 212 31.23 -10.55 6.74
C THR A 212 29.90 -10.84 6.06
N ILE A 213 28.80 -10.25 6.56
CA ILE A 213 27.48 -10.37 5.94
C ILE A 213 27.50 -9.78 4.52
N THR A 214 28.05 -8.58 4.35
CA THR A 214 28.16 -7.92 3.04
C THR A 214 28.95 -8.76 2.04
N ILE A 215 30.10 -9.31 2.41
CA ILE A 215 30.89 -10.18 1.53
C ILE A 215 30.15 -11.49 1.23
N GLY A 216 29.46 -12.06 2.23
CA GLY A 216 28.62 -13.25 2.05
C GLY A 216 27.52 -13.01 1.03
N SER A 217 26.78 -11.90 1.16
CA SER A 217 25.74 -11.49 0.21
C SER A 217 26.32 -11.19 -1.18
N GLN A 218 27.46 -10.49 -1.27
CA GLN A 218 28.12 -10.20 -2.54
C GLN A 218 28.56 -11.47 -3.27
N LYS A 219 29.09 -12.46 -2.55
CA LYS A 219 29.48 -13.76 -3.14
C LYS A 219 28.27 -14.60 -3.54
N LEU A 220 27.22 -14.60 -2.72
CA LEU A 220 25.99 -15.35 -2.99
C LEU A 220 25.27 -14.82 -4.24
N PHE A 221 25.16 -13.50 -4.38
CA PHE A 221 24.43 -12.84 -5.48
C PHE A 221 25.33 -12.37 -6.63
N ARG A 222 26.65 -12.60 -6.58
CA ARG A 222 27.65 -12.07 -7.53
C ARG A 222 27.48 -10.57 -7.82
N LEU A 223 27.25 -9.79 -6.78
CA LEU A 223 27.06 -8.33 -6.90
C LEU A 223 28.38 -7.60 -6.76
N VAL A 224 28.68 -6.71 -7.70
CA VAL A 224 29.81 -5.77 -7.65
C VAL A 224 29.25 -4.40 -7.24
N PRO A 225 29.88 -3.66 -6.32
CA PRO A 225 29.44 -2.31 -5.99
C PRO A 225 29.44 -1.42 -7.24
N GLY A 226 28.35 -0.66 -7.41
CA GLY A 226 28.23 0.30 -8.51
C GLY A 226 29.22 1.46 -8.35
N ASN A 227 29.81 1.90 -9.47
CA ASN A 227 30.65 3.11 -9.55
C ASN A 227 29.80 4.38 -9.50
#